data_AF-A0A7G2C1H6-F1
#
_entry.id   AF-A0A7G2C1H6-F1
#
_cell.length_a   1.000
_cell.length_b   1.000
_cell.length_c   1.000
_cell.angle_alpha   90.00
_cell.angle_beta   90.00
_cell.angle_gamma   90.00
#
_symmetry.space_group_name_H-M   'P 1'
#
loop_
_entity.id
_entity.type
_entity.pdbx_description
1 polymer ?
#
loop_
_entity_poly.entity_id
_entity_poly.type
_entity_poly.pdbx_seq_one_letter_code
_entity_poly.pdbx_strand_id
1 'polypeptide(L)'
;MMKDVLSSGGPAQAKFESNPISGPSLNGVKREAVKDAADTAKVIAKCVKGFDAKNDEMLVVQLNMMQIRAPKSVYVTSLMCVFVNHTQKTFDMKVLMENIKTKKKEGLLFTTAIGGSCRTALVVPISADDLKNGDMLNATLTEGEAMNAMKNKPSRSGGIATFIQMTKGPIDKGAVKDEKLKERMQKMIHNAEKTLKDPENNPFPSYPLLNA
;
A
#
# COMPACT_ATOMS: atom_id res chain seq x y z
N MET A 1 15.95 2.64 -3.87
CA MET A 1 16.03 1.16 -3.98
C MET A 1 15.09 0.56 -2.94
N MET A 2 14.64 -0.67 -3.11
CA MET A 2 13.89 -1.41 -2.08
C MET A 2 14.66 -2.66 -1.67
N LYS A 3 14.52 -3.06 -0.41
CA LYS A 3 15.04 -4.33 0.11
C LYS A 3 13.84 -5.17 0.55
N ASP A 4 13.75 -6.38 0.05
CA ASP A 4 12.75 -7.33 0.53
C ASP A 4 13.30 -8.04 1.77
N VAL A 5 12.85 -7.59 2.94
CA VAL A 5 13.27 -8.08 4.26
C VAL A 5 12.83 -9.51 4.58
N LEU A 6 11.97 -10.12 3.75
CA LEU A 6 11.58 -11.54 3.85
C LEU A 6 12.40 -12.45 2.93
N SER A 7 13.16 -11.87 2.01
CA SER A 7 14.07 -12.57 1.09
C SER A 7 15.52 -12.42 1.52
N SER A 8 16.40 -13.28 0.99
CA SER A 8 17.85 -13.14 1.11
C SER A 8 18.46 -12.27 -0.01
N GLY A 9 17.62 -11.65 -0.86
CA GLY A 9 18.07 -10.83 -1.97
C GLY A 9 18.61 -9.48 -1.49
N GLY A 10 19.60 -8.95 -2.22
CA GLY A 10 20.07 -7.58 -2.01
C GLY A 10 19.05 -6.52 -2.45
N PRO A 11 19.32 -5.23 -2.17
CA PRO A 11 18.46 -4.14 -2.62
C PRO A 11 18.30 -4.13 -4.14
N ALA A 12 17.08 -3.88 -4.63
CA ALA A 12 16.74 -3.82 -6.05
C ALA A 12 15.94 -2.56 -6.39
N GLN A 13 15.78 -2.27 -7.68
CA GLN A 13 14.88 -1.20 -8.11
C GLN A 13 13.43 -1.57 -7.78
N ALA A 14 12.70 -0.64 -7.14
CA ALA A 14 11.30 -0.82 -6.84
C ALA A 14 10.45 -0.84 -8.11
N LYS A 15 9.61 -1.85 -8.23
CA LYS A 15 8.59 -1.96 -9.27
C LYS A 15 7.23 -1.86 -8.59
N PHE A 16 6.38 -0.95 -9.05
CA PHE A 16 5.10 -0.69 -8.40
C PHE A 16 3.95 -1.35 -9.14
N GLU A 17 3.01 -1.87 -8.38
CA GLU A 17 1.75 -2.40 -8.86
C GLU A 17 0.60 -1.86 -8.01
N SER A 18 -0.62 -1.99 -8.49
CA SER A 18 -1.80 -1.52 -7.78
C SER A 18 -2.93 -2.51 -7.92
N ASN A 19 -3.50 -2.89 -6.78
CA ASN A 19 -4.77 -3.57 -6.71
C ASN A 19 -5.88 -2.51 -6.78
N PRO A 20 -6.90 -2.65 -7.66
CA PRO A 20 -7.97 -1.66 -7.78
C PRO A 20 -8.78 -1.43 -6.50
N ILE A 21 -8.75 -2.38 -5.57
CA ILE A 21 -9.47 -2.34 -4.29
C ILE A 21 -8.52 -1.96 -3.14
N SER A 22 -7.41 -2.69 -2.95
CA SER A 22 -6.48 -2.45 -1.83
C SER A 22 -5.39 -1.42 -2.08
N GLY A 23 -5.20 -0.97 -3.32
CA GLY A 23 -4.31 0.13 -3.67
C GLY A 23 -2.89 -0.28 -4.08
N PRO A 24 -1.94 0.68 -4.11
CA PRO A 24 -0.55 0.47 -4.47
C PRO A 24 0.17 -0.56 -3.59
N SER A 25 1.13 -1.25 -4.18
CA SER A 25 2.05 -2.18 -3.50
C SER A 25 3.32 -2.37 -4.37
N LEU A 26 4.26 -3.16 -3.87
CA LEU A 26 5.48 -3.52 -4.60
C LEU A 26 5.30 -4.85 -5.34
N ASN A 27 5.81 -4.89 -6.56
CA ASN A 27 5.95 -6.09 -7.36
C ASN A 27 7.29 -6.78 -7.07
N GLY A 28 7.31 -8.12 -7.09
CA GLY A 28 8.53 -8.90 -6.90
C GLY A 28 8.99 -9.05 -5.45
N VAL A 29 8.22 -8.57 -4.48
CA VAL A 29 8.44 -8.85 -3.06
C VAL A 29 7.84 -10.20 -2.69
N LYS A 30 8.55 -10.95 -1.85
CA LYS A 30 8.09 -12.20 -1.25
C LYS A 30 6.88 -11.93 -0.37
N ARG A 31 5.89 -12.83 -0.48
CA ARG A 31 4.67 -12.82 0.34
C ARG A 31 4.66 -14.08 1.19
N GLU A 32 4.44 -13.93 2.49
CA GLU A 32 4.22 -15.06 3.40
C GLU A 32 2.74 -15.10 3.79
N ALA A 33 2.09 -16.25 3.60
CA ALA A 33 0.73 -16.47 4.07
C ALA A 33 0.74 -16.63 5.59
N VAL A 34 -0.20 -15.99 6.28
CA VAL A 34 -0.37 -16.08 7.73
C VAL A 34 -1.79 -16.56 8.03
N LYS A 35 -1.95 -17.46 9.01
CA LYS A 35 -3.25 -18.06 9.34
C LYS A 35 -3.86 -17.45 10.59
N ASP A 36 -3.03 -17.02 11.52
CA ASP A 36 -3.45 -16.50 12.81
C ASP A 36 -2.53 -15.37 13.31
N ALA A 37 -2.82 -14.88 14.50
CA ALA A 37 -2.05 -13.81 15.15
C ALA A 37 -0.61 -14.23 15.48
N ALA A 38 -0.37 -15.50 15.83
CA ALA A 38 0.97 -15.98 16.16
C ALA A 38 1.86 -16.06 14.92
N ASP A 39 1.32 -16.55 13.79
CA ASP A 39 1.99 -16.52 12.49
C ASP A 39 2.29 -15.08 12.07
N THR A 40 1.30 -14.19 12.21
CA THR A 40 1.46 -12.77 11.91
C THR A 40 2.59 -12.14 12.73
N ALA A 41 2.62 -12.38 14.03
CA ALA A 41 3.66 -11.88 14.93
C ALA A 41 5.06 -12.40 14.54
N LYS A 42 5.17 -13.69 14.18
CA LYS A 42 6.45 -14.27 13.70
C LYS A 42 6.93 -13.59 12.42
N VAL A 43 6.04 -13.37 11.45
CA VAL A 43 6.40 -12.70 10.18
C VAL A 43 6.81 -11.26 10.44
N ILE A 44 6.07 -10.50 11.25
CA ILE A 44 6.43 -9.12 11.61
C ILE A 44 7.80 -9.09 12.31
N ALA A 45 8.06 -10.00 13.25
CA ALA A 45 9.35 -10.08 13.92
C ALA A 45 10.52 -10.36 12.95
N LYS A 46 10.31 -11.18 11.91
CA LYS A 46 11.30 -11.35 10.83
C LYS A 46 11.53 -10.05 10.06
N CYS A 47 10.46 -9.35 9.67
CA CYS A 47 10.56 -8.07 8.96
C CYS A 47 11.36 -7.04 9.77
N VAL A 48 11.08 -6.92 11.07
CA VAL A 48 11.78 -6.01 11.97
C VAL A 48 13.26 -6.40 12.11
N LYS A 49 13.58 -7.69 12.23
CA LYS A 49 14.99 -8.15 12.26
C LYS A 49 15.73 -7.90 10.95
N GLY A 50 15.03 -7.87 9.83
CA GLY A 50 15.60 -7.59 8.51
C GLY A 50 15.83 -6.11 8.24
N PHE A 51 15.25 -5.22 9.04
CA PHE A 51 15.43 -3.77 8.95
C PHE A 51 16.72 -3.35 9.67
N ASP A 52 17.58 -2.61 8.97
CA ASP A 52 18.81 -2.07 9.53
C ASP A 52 18.64 -0.58 9.80
N ALA A 53 18.38 -0.21 11.06
CA ALA A 53 18.16 1.19 11.44
C ALA A 53 19.36 2.14 11.16
N LYS A 54 20.55 1.63 10.84
CA LYS A 54 21.69 2.47 10.46
C LYS A 54 21.70 2.82 8.96
N ASN A 55 21.10 1.98 8.14
CA ASN A 55 21.20 2.07 6.68
C ASN A 55 19.83 2.26 5.99
N ASP A 56 18.77 1.75 6.60
CA ASP A 56 17.42 1.75 6.05
C ASP A 56 16.61 2.96 6.58
N GLU A 57 15.91 3.63 5.66
CA GLU A 57 15.11 4.82 5.97
C GLU A 57 13.70 4.47 6.46
N MET A 58 13.11 3.40 5.91
CA MET A 58 11.73 3.03 6.19
C MET A 58 11.51 1.52 6.13
N LEU A 59 10.66 1.00 7.01
CA LEU A 59 10.11 -0.34 6.95
C LEU A 59 8.62 -0.25 6.60
N VAL A 60 8.21 -0.86 5.49
CA VAL A 60 6.81 -0.95 5.06
C VAL A 60 6.35 -2.40 5.19
N VAL A 61 5.33 -2.64 6.01
CA VAL A 61 4.68 -3.95 6.16
C VAL A 61 3.23 -3.81 5.70
N GLN A 62 2.86 -4.58 4.67
CA GLN A 62 1.51 -4.57 4.13
C GLN A 62 0.85 -5.95 4.30
N LEU A 63 -0.26 -5.98 5.02
CA LEU A 63 -1.12 -7.15 5.17
C LEU A 63 -2.28 -7.00 4.19
N ASN A 64 -2.48 -8.00 3.34
CA ASN A 64 -3.64 -8.07 2.44
C ASN A 64 -4.55 -9.18 2.96
N MET A 65 -5.81 -8.84 3.19
CA MET A 65 -6.82 -9.71 3.75
C MET A 65 -7.94 -9.90 2.75
N MET A 66 -8.35 -11.15 2.57
CA MET A 66 -9.54 -11.52 1.84
C MET A 66 -10.54 -12.13 2.82
N GLN A 67 -11.76 -11.62 2.82
CA GLN A 67 -12.81 -12.02 3.74
C GLN A 67 -13.97 -12.60 2.95
N ILE A 68 -14.22 -13.90 3.12
CA ILE A 68 -15.40 -14.59 2.57
C ILE A 68 -16.48 -14.54 3.65
N ARG A 69 -17.43 -13.61 3.52
CA ARG A 69 -18.47 -13.38 4.56
C ARG A 69 -19.72 -14.22 4.32
N ALA A 70 -20.00 -14.53 3.06
CA ALA A 70 -21.11 -15.36 2.59
C ALA A 70 -20.83 -15.75 1.13
N PRO A 71 -21.58 -16.69 0.51
CA PRO A 71 -21.47 -16.98 -0.91
C PRO A 71 -21.57 -15.71 -1.76
N LYS A 72 -20.60 -15.50 -2.66
CA LYS A 72 -20.47 -14.27 -3.51
C LYS A 72 -20.35 -12.95 -2.71
N SER A 73 -20.07 -13.02 -1.41
CA SER A 73 -19.80 -11.87 -0.55
C SER A 73 -18.34 -11.92 -0.12
N VAL A 74 -17.47 -11.54 -1.05
CA VAL A 74 -16.02 -11.56 -0.90
C VAL A 74 -15.51 -10.12 -0.84
N TYR A 75 -14.74 -9.81 0.20
CA TYR A 75 -14.13 -8.51 0.41
C TYR A 75 -12.61 -8.63 0.39
N VAL A 76 -11.95 -7.62 -0.17
CA VAL A 76 -10.51 -7.43 -0.07
C VAL A 76 -10.24 -6.16 0.71
N THR A 77 -9.29 -6.22 1.64
CA THR A 77 -8.88 -5.09 2.47
C THR A 77 -7.38 -5.19 2.73
N SER A 78 -6.72 -4.06 2.95
CA SER A 78 -5.31 -4.04 3.34
C SER A 78 -5.10 -3.19 4.58
N LEU A 79 -4.12 -3.60 5.38
CA LEU A 79 -3.53 -2.81 6.44
C LEU A 79 -2.07 -2.56 6.08
N MET A 80 -1.63 -1.30 6.14
CA MET A 80 -0.25 -0.92 5.88
C MET A 80 0.31 -0.24 7.13
N CYS A 81 1.40 -0.79 7.65
CA CYS A 81 2.18 -0.21 8.73
C CYS A 81 3.49 0.31 8.14
N VAL A 82 3.79 1.58 8.42
CA VAL A 82 4.98 2.25 7.90
C VAL A 82 5.75 2.78 9.10
N PHE A 83 6.99 2.33 9.24
CA PHE A 83 7.91 2.81 10.27
C PHE A 83 8.98 3.64 9.57
N VAL A 84 9.00 4.93 9.88
CA VAL A 84 9.93 5.87 9.29
C VAL A 84 11.06 6.15 10.28
N ASN A 85 12.30 5.92 9.87
CA ASN A 85 13.46 6.33 10.62
C ASN A 85 13.79 7.79 10.31
N HIS A 86 13.06 8.69 10.95
CA HIS A 86 13.20 10.13 10.70
C HIS A 86 14.59 10.68 11.10
N THR A 87 15.37 9.93 11.88
CA THR A 87 16.74 10.29 12.29
C THR A 87 17.80 9.92 11.24
N GLN A 88 17.43 9.15 10.21
CA GLN A 88 18.36 8.70 9.18
C GLN A 88 18.78 9.88 8.28
N LYS A 89 20.08 10.05 8.09
CA LYS A 89 20.64 11.22 7.37
C LYS A 89 20.19 11.35 5.91
N THR A 90 19.83 10.23 5.29
CA THR A 90 19.37 10.18 3.90
C THR A 90 17.86 10.36 3.76
N PHE A 91 17.11 10.28 4.88
CA PHE A 91 15.68 10.48 4.89
C PHE A 91 15.33 11.96 5.04
N ASP A 92 14.42 12.44 4.19
CA ASP A 92 13.84 13.78 4.27
C ASP A 92 12.32 13.69 4.11
N MET A 93 11.60 14.09 5.15
CA MET A 93 10.14 14.05 5.18
C MET A 93 9.51 14.94 4.09
N LYS A 94 10.07 16.11 3.80
CA LYS A 94 9.55 17.01 2.76
C LYS A 94 9.68 16.38 1.39
N VAL A 95 10.81 15.71 1.13
CA VAL A 95 11.03 14.97 -0.11
C VAL A 95 10.03 13.83 -0.25
N LEU A 96 9.77 13.07 0.82
CA LEU A 96 8.73 12.04 0.82
C LEU A 96 7.36 12.64 0.48
N MET A 97 6.97 13.74 1.11
CA MET A 97 5.70 14.41 0.87
C MET A 97 5.53 14.91 -0.57
N GLU A 98 6.59 15.48 -1.15
CA GLU A 98 6.58 15.89 -2.55
C GLU A 98 6.51 14.68 -3.50
N ASN A 99 7.21 13.59 -3.19
CA ASN A 99 7.13 12.34 -3.96
C ASN A 99 5.71 11.74 -3.92
N ILE A 100 5.00 11.82 -2.79
CA ILE A 100 3.60 11.39 -2.66
C ILE A 100 2.69 12.24 -3.54
N LYS A 101 2.82 13.57 -3.44
CA LYS A 101 2.02 14.52 -4.22
C LYS A 101 2.23 14.35 -5.72
N THR A 102 3.48 14.19 -6.15
CA THR A 102 3.85 14.01 -7.56
C THR A 102 3.71 12.58 -8.05
N LYS A 103 3.40 11.63 -7.15
CA LYS A 103 3.25 10.19 -7.44
C LYS A 103 4.50 9.61 -8.10
N LYS A 104 5.67 9.88 -7.51
CA LYS A 104 6.97 9.41 -8.01
C LYS A 104 7.69 8.62 -6.93
N LYS A 105 8.64 7.79 -7.36
CA LYS A 105 9.51 6.98 -6.48
C LYS A 105 8.66 6.25 -5.40
N GLU A 106 9.11 6.22 -4.15
CA GLU A 106 8.41 5.61 -3.02
C GLU A 106 7.06 6.27 -2.71
N GLY A 107 6.85 7.53 -3.11
CA GLY A 107 5.60 8.25 -2.92
C GLY A 107 4.39 7.56 -3.55
N LEU A 108 4.59 6.77 -4.61
CA LEU A 108 3.55 5.96 -5.24
C LEU A 108 2.85 5.01 -4.25
N LEU A 109 3.59 4.44 -3.29
CA LEU A 109 3.04 3.51 -2.29
C LEU A 109 2.03 4.17 -1.36
N PHE A 110 2.22 5.46 -1.08
CA PHE A 110 1.43 6.16 -0.07
C PHE A 110 0.27 6.97 -0.67
N THR A 111 0.05 6.91 -1.98
CA THR A 111 -1.01 7.68 -2.66
C THR A 111 -2.43 7.32 -2.22
N THR A 112 -2.64 6.13 -1.64
CA THR A 112 -3.91 5.76 -0.98
C THR A 112 -3.95 6.20 0.48
N ALA A 113 -2.82 6.09 1.18
CA ALA A 113 -2.70 6.42 2.60
C ALA A 113 -2.78 7.94 2.85
N ILE A 114 -2.29 8.78 1.95
CA ILE A 114 -2.22 10.23 2.14
C ILE A 114 -2.99 10.93 1.03
N GLY A 115 -4.10 11.59 1.39
CA GLY A 115 -5.05 12.23 0.46
C GLY A 115 -5.91 11.24 -0.36
N GLY A 116 -5.71 9.94 -0.18
CA GLY A 116 -6.37 8.87 -0.92
C GLY A 116 -7.53 8.22 -0.18
N SER A 117 -7.99 7.07 -0.69
CA SER A 117 -9.12 6.30 -0.13
C SER A 117 -8.68 5.32 0.97
N CYS A 118 -8.05 5.83 2.03
CA CYS A 118 -7.60 5.04 3.18
C CYS A 118 -8.00 5.73 4.49
N ARG A 119 -8.14 4.96 5.57
CA ARG A 119 -8.18 5.52 6.93
C ARG A 119 -6.76 5.47 7.47
N THR A 120 -6.18 6.63 7.71
CA THR A 120 -4.79 6.78 8.08
C THR A 120 -4.69 7.44 9.44
N ALA A 121 -3.84 6.88 10.30
CA ALA A 121 -3.43 7.47 11.55
C ALA A 121 -1.92 7.69 11.47
N LEU A 122 -1.47 8.86 11.92
CA LEU A 122 -0.07 9.17 12.08
C LEU A 122 0.26 9.16 13.57
N VAL A 123 1.37 8.52 13.93
CA VAL A 123 1.92 8.53 15.29
C VAL A 123 3.37 8.96 15.20
N VAL A 124 3.71 10.05 15.89
CA VAL A 124 5.09 10.53 16.03
C VAL A 124 5.52 10.28 17.47
N PRO A 125 6.20 9.16 17.76
CA PRO A 125 6.77 8.95 19.08
C PRO A 125 7.94 9.93 19.28
N ILE A 126 8.01 10.56 20.44
CA ILE A 126 9.10 11.47 20.82
C ILE A 126 9.86 10.85 21.98
N SER A 127 11.18 10.76 21.82
CA SER A 127 12.13 10.24 22.81
C SER A 127 13.17 11.29 23.19
N ALA A 128 13.93 11.02 24.26
CA ALA A 128 15.04 11.89 24.66
C ALA A 128 16.16 11.96 23.61
N ASP A 129 16.31 10.94 22.77
CA ASP A 129 17.32 10.93 21.71
C ASP A 129 16.96 11.89 20.57
N ASP A 130 15.66 12.09 20.29
CA ASP A 130 15.20 13.02 19.26
C ASP A 130 15.53 14.47 19.62
N LEU A 131 15.61 14.78 20.92
CA LEU A 131 16.01 16.10 21.43
C LEU A 131 17.47 16.46 21.10
N LYS A 132 18.31 15.47 20.77
CA LYS A 132 19.70 15.70 20.34
C LYS A 132 19.77 16.32 18.94
N ASN A 133 18.70 16.23 18.16
CA ASN A 133 18.60 16.80 16.81
C ASN A 133 17.26 17.54 16.64
N GLY A 134 17.10 18.64 17.37
CA GLY A 134 15.86 19.41 17.45
C GLY A 134 15.33 19.90 16.10
N ASP A 135 16.20 20.22 15.14
CA ASP A 135 15.77 20.67 13.80
C ASP A 135 15.05 19.57 13.03
N MET A 136 15.56 18.33 13.11
CA MET A 136 14.98 17.18 12.43
C MET A 136 13.67 16.74 13.08
N LEU A 137 13.60 16.79 14.41
CA LEU A 137 12.36 16.60 15.16
C LEU A 137 11.32 17.66 14.77
N ASN A 138 11.71 18.94 14.75
CA ASN A 138 10.82 20.04 14.38
C ASN A 138 10.28 19.91 12.95
N ALA A 139 11.14 19.51 12.00
CA ALA A 139 10.71 19.23 10.63
C ALA A 139 9.69 18.07 10.60
N THR A 140 9.95 16.99 11.33
CA THR A 140 9.04 15.83 11.42
C THR A 140 7.69 16.21 12.01
N LEU A 141 7.68 17.01 13.09
CA LEU A 141 6.44 17.49 13.72
C LEU A 141 5.68 18.45 12.80
N THR A 142 6.36 19.39 12.14
CA THR A 142 5.74 20.34 11.21
C THR A 142 5.05 19.62 10.05
N GLU A 143 5.73 18.66 9.41
CA GLU A 143 5.12 17.86 8.34
C GLU A 143 4.03 16.93 8.89
N GLY A 144 4.18 16.40 10.11
CA GLY A 144 3.17 15.60 10.77
C GLY A 144 1.87 16.38 11.05
N GLU A 145 1.98 17.63 11.47
CA GLU A 145 0.84 18.55 11.62
C GLU A 145 0.17 18.83 10.27
N ALA A 146 0.96 19.06 9.21
CA ALA A 146 0.45 19.21 7.86
C ALA A 146 -0.29 17.94 7.39
N MET A 147 0.22 16.75 7.73
CA MET A 147 -0.48 15.49 7.46
C MET A 147 -1.80 15.36 8.21
N ASN A 148 -1.84 15.77 9.48
CA ASN A 148 -3.07 15.74 10.26
C ASN A 148 -4.16 16.66 9.69
N ALA A 149 -3.78 17.77 9.04
CA ALA A 149 -4.71 18.66 8.37
C ALA A 149 -5.26 18.10 7.04
N MET A 150 -4.60 17.09 6.45
CA MET A 150 -5.03 16.51 5.18
C MET A 150 -6.26 15.61 5.36
N LYS A 151 -7.26 15.83 4.51
CA LYS A 151 -8.47 15.00 4.47
C LYS A 151 -8.33 13.88 3.46
N ASN A 152 -8.27 12.65 3.95
CA ASN A 152 -8.42 11.48 3.10
C ASN A 152 -9.82 11.40 2.51
N LYS A 153 -9.90 10.86 1.29
CA LYS A 153 -11.16 10.53 0.64
C LYS A 153 -11.85 9.40 1.42
N PRO A 154 -13.19 9.31 1.36
CA PRO A 154 -13.89 8.15 1.89
C PRO A 154 -13.29 6.85 1.36
N SER A 155 -13.22 5.85 2.25
CA SER A 155 -12.81 4.50 1.90
C SER A 155 -13.75 3.94 0.82
N ARG A 156 -13.18 3.23 -0.15
CA ARG A 156 -13.96 2.52 -1.17
C ARG A 156 -14.50 1.22 -0.60
N SER A 157 -15.54 0.67 -1.25
CA SER A 157 -15.99 -0.68 -0.95
C SER A 157 -14.86 -1.67 -1.22
N GLY A 158 -14.59 -2.55 -0.26
CA GLY A 158 -13.72 -3.70 -0.44
C GLY A 158 -14.36 -4.86 -1.23
N GLY A 159 -15.65 -4.77 -1.52
CA GLY A 159 -16.43 -5.87 -2.09
C GLY A 159 -16.10 -6.14 -3.56
N ILE A 160 -15.72 -7.38 -3.87
CA ILE A 160 -15.40 -7.83 -5.24
C ILE A 160 -16.63 -7.70 -6.17
N ALA A 161 -17.82 -8.05 -5.67
CA ALA A 161 -19.06 -7.89 -6.43
C ALA A 161 -19.36 -6.41 -6.76
N THR A 162 -19.18 -5.52 -5.78
CA THR A 162 -19.32 -4.07 -5.98
C THR A 162 -18.30 -3.55 -7.00
N PHE A 163 -17.05 -4.01 -6.93
CA PHE A 163 -16.01 -3.66 -7.89
C PHE A 163 -16.42 -4.05 -9.33
N ILE A 164 -16.93 -5.27 -9.53
CA ILE A 164 -17.41 -5.74 -10.84
C ILE A 164 -18.53 -4.81 -11.35
N GLN A 165 -19.54 -4.53 -10.53
CA GLN A 165 -20.67 -3.67 -10.91
C GLN A 165 -20.20 -2.27 -11.31
N MET A 166 -19.33 -1.66 -10.50
CA MET A 166 -18.84 -0.30 -10.72
C MET A 166 -17.90 -0.20 -11.93
N THR A 167 -17.22 -1.29 -12.27
CA THR A 167 -16.31 -1.34 -13.42
C THR A 167 -17.08 -1.65 -14.72
N LYS A 168 -18.10 -2.50 -14.69
CA LYS A 168 -18.96 -2.80 -15.85
C LYS A 168 -19.81 -1.61 -16.28
N GLY A 169 -20.41 -0.89 -15.32
CA GLY A 169 -21.37 0.19 -15.60
C GLY A 169 -20.91 1.22 -16.64
N PRO A 170 -19.69 1.79 -16.55
CA PRO A 170 -19.16 2.73 -17.55
C PRO A 170 -18.91 2.11 -18.93
N ILE A 171 -18.54 0.82 -18.99
CA ILE A 171 -18.33 0.10 -20.26
C ILE A 171 -19.66 -0.10 -20.96
N ASP A 172 -20.66 -0.61 -20.24
CA ASP A 172 -21.99 -0.92 -20.79
C ASP A 172 -22.70 0.35 -21.28
N LYS A 173 -22.44 1.49 -20.62
CA LYS A 173 -22.95 2.81 -21.03
C LYS A 173 -22.16 3.47 -22.17
N GLY A 174 -21.11 2.83 -22.69
CA GLY A 174 -20.26 3.39 -23.75
C GLY A 174 -19.46 4.62 -23.33
N ALA A 175 -19.26 4.84 -22.02
CA ALA A 175 -18.51 6.00 -21.50
C ALA A 175 -17.00 5.83 -21.64
N VAL A 176 -16.51 4.60 -21.78
CA VAL A 176 -15.10 4.27 -22.00
C VAL A 176 -14.84 4.18 -23.50
N LYS A 177 -14.24 5.22 -24.07
CA LYS A 177 -13.94 5.31 -25.52
C LYS A 177 -12.56 4.77 -25.91
N ASP A 178 -11.64 4.70 -24.96
CA ASP A 178 -10.31 4.14 -25.17
C ASP A 178 -10.38 2.61 -25.11
N GLU A 179 -10.14 1.95 -26.25
CA GLU A 179 -10.20 0.49 -26.36
C GLU A 179 -9.16 -0.22 -25.49
N LYS A 180 -7.94 0.33 -25.33
CA LYS A 180 -6.93 -0.27 -24.45
C LYS A 180 -7.36 -0.21 -22.99
N LEU A 181 -7.97 0.91 -22.59
CA LEU A 181 -8.52 1.06 -21.25
C LEU A 181 -9.68 0.08 -21.02
N LYS A 182 -10.57 -0.06 -22.00
CA LYS A 182 -11.71 -0.97 -21.96
C LYS A 182 -11.27 -2.43 -21.85
N GLU A 183 -10.31 -2.87 -22.66
CA GLU A 183 -9.70 -4.21 -22.57
C GLU A 183 -9.10 -4.46 -21.18
N ARG A 184 -8.37 -3.48 -20.64
CA ARG A 184 -7.80 -3.57 -19.29
C ARG A 184 -8.89 -3.72 -18.23
N MET A 185 -9.97 -2.94 -18.31
CA MET A 185 -11.09 -3.03 -17.39
C MET A 185 -11.83 -4.37 -17.50
N GLN A 186 -12.04 -4.89 -18.72
CA GLN A 186 -12.62 -6.21 -18.94
C GLN A 186 -11.76 -7.33 -18.35
N LYS A 187 -10.43 -7.25 -18.50
CA LYS A 187 -9.49 -8.19 -17.85
C LYS A 187 -9.61 -8.14 -16.32
N MET A 188 -9.74 -6.94 -15.75
CA MET A 188 -9.93 -6.79 -14.30
C MET A 188 -11.26 -7.40 -13.82
N ILE A 189 -12.34 -7.21 -14.58
CA ILE A 189 -13.64 -7.81 -14.32
C ILE A 189 -13.53 -9.34 -14.35
N HIS A 190 -12.90 -9.91 -15.38
CA HIS A 190 -12.73 -11.35 -15.50
C HIS A 190 -11.99 -11.95 -14.29
N ASN A 191 -10.89 -11.31 -13.86
CA ASN A 191 -10.15 -11.75 -12.68
C ASN A 191 -10.96 -11.63 -11.39
N ALA A 192 -11.76 -10.56 -11.25
CA ALA A 192 -12.66 -10.37 -10.12
C ALA A 192 -13.76 -11.44 -10.09
N GLU A 193 -14.34 -11.80 -11.24
CA GLU A 193 -15.32 -12.88 -11.34
C GLU A 193 -14.72 -14.24 -10.98
N LYS A 194 -13.46 -14.49 -11.38
CA LYS A 194 -12.72 -15.69 -10.98
C LYS A 194 -12.53 -15.76 -9.46
N THR A 195 -12.11 -14.63 -8.86
CA THR A 195 -11.98 -14.48 -7.39
C THR A 195 -13.32 -14.72 -6.71
N LEU A 196 -14.43 -14.22 -7.26
CA LEU A 196 -15.74 -14.36 -6.64
C LEU A 196 -16.27 -15.81 -6.65
N LYS A 197 -15.90 -16.60 -7.66
CA LYS A 197 -16.32 -17.99 -7.82
C LYS A 197 -15.53 -18.94 -6.91
N ASP A 198 -14.23 -18.69 -6.77
CA ASP A 198 -13.32 -19.53 -5.99
C ASP A 198 -12.27 -18.64 -5.31
N PRO A 199 -12.68 -17.91 -4.24
CA PRO A 199 -11.84 -16.91 -3.60
C PRO A 199 -10.58 -17.53 -2.99
N GLU A 200 -10.68 -18.73 -2.41
CA GLU A 200 -9.58 -19.37 -1.70
C GLU A 200 -8.38 -19.66 -2.61
N ASN A 201 -8.61 -20.04 -3.86
CA ASN A 201 -7.55 -20.38 -4.81
C ASN A 201 -7.25 -19.28 -5.83
N ASN A 202 -8.07 -18.22 -5.89
CA ASN A 202 -7.93 -17.15 -6.89
C ASN A 202 -7.94 -15.78 -6.22
N PRO A 203 -6.86 -15.37 -5.54
CA PRO A 203 -6.78 -14.03 -4.95
C PRO A 203 -6.88 -12.95 -6.02
N PHE A 204 -7.55 -11.84 -5.70
CA PHE A 204 -7.69 -10.74 -6.64
C PHE A 204 -6.32 -10.08 -6.92
N PRO A 205 -5.84 -10.07 -8.17
CA PRO A 205 -4.46 -9.68 -8.46
C PRO A 205 -4.26 -8.17 -8.46
N SER A 206 -3.00 -7.77 -8.26
CA SER A 206 -2.51 -6.42 -8.54
C SER A 206 -2.10 -6.31 -10.01
N TYR A 207 -2.06 -5.08 -10.53
CA TYR A 207 -1.66 -4.80 -11.91
C TYR A 207 -0.50 -3.80 -11.92
N PRO A 208 0.50 -3.97 -12.80
CA PRO A 208 1.60 -3.01 -12.91
C PRO A 208 1.10 -1.57 -13.08
N LEU A 209 1.73 -0.65 -12.38
CA LEU A 209 1.56 0.78 -12.64
C LEU A 209 2.42 1.13 -13.84
N LEU A 210 1.76 1.39 -14.98
CA LEU A 210 2.44 1.84 -16.20
C LEU A 210 3.01 3.24 -15.92
N ASN A 211 4.31 3.41 -16.17
CA ASN A 211 5.09 4.65 -15.98
C ASN A 211 5.51 4.99 -14.53
N ALA A 212 5.70 3.99 -13.67
CA ALA A 212 6.34 4.17 -12.36
C ALA A 212 7.87 4.09 -12.44
#